data_AF-A0A3G8YE81-F1
#
_entry.id   AF-A0A3G8YE81-F1
#
_cell.length_a   1.000
_cell.length_b   1.000
_cell.length_c   1.000
_cell.angle_alpha   90.00
_cell.angle_beta   90.00
_cell.angle_gamma   90.00
#
_symmetry.space_group_name_H-M   'P 1'
#
loop_
_entity.id
_entity.type
_entity.pdbx_description
1 polymer ?
#
loop_
_entity_poly.entity_id
_entity_poly.type
_entity_poly.pdbx_seq_one_letter_code
_entity_poly.pdbx_strand_id
1 'polypeptide(L)'
;MNKLLLTALLGLTFGSVTLAQTTTAQTAAPATSAAALTPQAALTRLAAAEKVEAGWFTPDFASALPQVAGGFRSFKEQYGAFQSVDDLGSNRYRLRYVGGTVTVETQLNAAGQFTSLFLRGQQANTAPTSATPAQPSPTTPTTPPTSAAPTSNAAVTVQAALTRLLSAKTLSPEWFSADFLKQVPVTQLSPILASASSGLGTFQSVEAGKDGGFTAKFTEGTLPIKGASVDAQGRFTGLLLGAGTPNQKPNLAEAISAFGKLTGQNSVVVVENGKVTGSLSPDQKLAVGSAFKLGIMAELLAQMKTGQHQWSEVTTVQAQDKALPSGFLQTWPDNAPLTLQSLATLMISQSDNTATNVLLRLVGRVGVAKRLGQAALPNTREFFALKNPVNKALLDAYLSGNDAQKKAVLEQAAAAPLPSVSLFAADAITSPQVEWFVPVTTLCGLMNEVAALPLMQVEAGVADPSLFKTVSYKGGSEGGVLNLTTQVTTQDGRTVCVSATSNDSKSIDQTAFAGSYSKVLQAVR
;
A
#
# COMPACT_ATOMS: atom_id res chain seq x y z
N MET A 1 1.17 13.29 13.00
CA MET A 1 1.74 11.94 13.18
C MET A 1 0.58 10.95 13.27
N ASN A 2 0.71 9.81 12.62
CA ASN A 2 -0.32 8.82 12.24
C ASN A 2 -1.27 9.24 11.10
N LYS A 3 -0.92 8.79 9.88
CA LYS A 3 -1.75 7.93 9.00
C LYS A 3 -1.25 8.02 7.55
N LEU A 4 -0.41 7.07 7.15
CA LEU A 4 -0.32 6.59 5.77
C LEU A 4 0.35 5.21 5.80
N LEU A 5 -0.43 4.18 6.12
CA LEU A 5 -0.06 2.77 5.96
C LEU A 5 -1.34 2.02 5.57
N LEU A 6 -1.57 1.94 4.25
CA LEU A 6 -2.08 0.77 3.54
C LEU A 6 -2.07 1.10 2.05
N THR A 7 -1.01 0.68 1.37
CA THR A 7 -0.94 0.63 -0.10
C THR A 7 -1.39 -0.76 -0.53
N ALA A 8 -1.92 -0.86 -1.75
CA ALA A 8 -1.88 -2.05 -2.59
C ALA A 8 -2.75 -3.25 -2.15
N LEU A 9 -3.96 -3.33 -2.70
CA LEU A 9 -4.55 -4.53 -3.30
C LEU A 9 -5.87 -4.10 -3.97
N LEU A 10 -5.82 -3.73 -5.25
CA LEU A 10 -6.97 -3.65 -6.20
C LEU A 10 -6.47 -3.02 -7.51
N GLY A 11 -5.91 -3.86 -8.39
CA GLY A 11 -5.72 -3.50 -9.79
C GLY A 11 -7.06 -3.63 -10.52
N LEU A 12 -7.69 -2.50 -10.86
CA LEU A 12 -8.82 -2.44 -11.79
C LEU A 12 -8.28 -2.43 -13.21
N THR A 13 -8.66 -3.43 -14.02
CA THR A 13 -8.35 -3.54 -15.44
C THR A 13 -9.35 -2.73 -16.28
N PHE A 14 -8.85 -2.02 -17.30
CA PHE A 14 -9.68 -1.52 -18.39
C PHE A 14 -9.04 -1.91 -19.72
N GLY A 15 -9.81 -2.62 -20.56
CA GLY A 15 -9.41 -3.02 -21.90
C GLY A 15 -9.30 -1.82 -22.85
N SER A 16 -8.28 -1.84 -23.70
CA SER A 16 -8.10 -0.84 -24.77
C SER A 16 -8.68 -1.38 -26.07
N VAL A 17 -9.55 -0.58 -26.71
CA VAL A 17 -9.93 -0.74 -28.12
C VAL A 17 -8.97 0.09 -28.95
N THR A 18 -8.31 -0.55 -29.91
CA THR A 18 -7.39 0.07 -30.86
C THR A 18 -8.16 0.81 -31.96
N LEU A 19 -7.82 2.07 -32.19
CA LEU A 19 -8.17 2.77 -33.44
C LEU A 19 -6.88 3.36 -34.02
N ALA A 20 -6.53 2.88 -35.21
CA ALA A 20 -5.38 3.32 -36.00
C ALA A 20 -5.57 4.78 -36.44
N GLN A 21 -4.50 5.58 -36.36
CA GLN A 21 -4.44 6.91 -36.96
C GLN A 21 -3.48 6.89 -38.16
N THR A 22 -4.04 7.14 -39.33
CA THR A 22 -3.34 7.52 -40.55
C THR A 22 -2.87 8.97 -40.47
N THR A 23 -1.63 9.18 -40.88
CA THR A 23 -0.93 10.46 -40.96
C THR A 23 -1.45 11.31 -42.11
N THR A 24 -1.74 12.59 -41.86
CA THR A 24 -1.51 13.67 -42.83
C THR A 24 -1.13 14.96 -42.10
N ALA A 25 -0.09 15.61 -42.61
CA ALA A 25 0.46 16.86 -42.09
C ALA A 25 -0.40 18.05 -42.52
N GLN A 26 -0.64 19.01 -41.61
CA GLN A 26 -1.08 20.35 -41.98
C GLN A 26 -0.35 21.40 -41.13
N THR A 27 0.14 22.40 -41.84
CA THR A 27 1.01 23.50 -41.44
C THR A 27 0.31 24.52 -40.53
N ALA A 28 1.12 25.11 -39.65
CA ALA A 28 0.71 25.99 -38.56
C ALA A 28 0.25 27.40 -39.00
N ALA A 29 -0.61 27.99 -38.17
CA ALA A 29 -0.80 29.44 -38.03
C ALA A 29 -0.35 29.87 -36.62
N PRO A 30 0.14 31.11 -36.42
CA PRO A 30 0.85 31.49 -35.20
C PRO A 30 -0.15 31.69 -34.05
N ALA A 31 -0.01 30.89 -32.99
CA ALA A 31 -0.77 31.07 -31.76
C ALA A 31 -0.23 32.29 -31.01
N THR A 32 -1.11 33.28 -30.79
CA THR A 32 -0.96 34.26 -29.72
C THR A 32 -0.69 33.52 -28.41
N SER A 33 0.49 33.71 -27.82
CA SER A 33 0.83 33.09 -26.54
C SER A 33 -0.01 33.74 -25.44
N ALA A 34 -1.04 33.03 -24.98
CA ALA A 34 -1.63 33.33 -23.68
C ALA A 34 -0.51 33.20 -22.64
N ALA A 35 -0.31 34.23 -21.82
CA ALA A 35 0.69 34.21 -20.75
C ALA A 35 0.47 32.96 -19.88
N ALA A 36 1.53 32.15 -19.70
CA ALA A 36 1.46 30.92 -18.93
C ALA A 36 0.99 31.23 -17.50
N LEU A 37 -0.02 30.50 -17.02
CA LEU A 37 -0.57 30.70 -15.68
C LEU A 37 0.53 30.45 -14.64
N THR A 38 0.75 31.38 -13.71
CA THR A 38 1.67 31.14 -12.59
C THR A 38 1.08 30.12 -11.62
N PRO A 39 1.90 29.36 -10.87
CA PRO A 39 1.40 28.41 -9.86
C PRO A 39 0.47 29.06 -8.83
N GLN A 40 0.77 30.29 -8.39
CA GLN A 40 -0.10 31.03 -7.49
C GLN A 40 -1.45 31.34 -8.13
N ALA A 41 -1.48 31.79 -9.39
CA ALA A 41 -2.74 32.06 -10.10
C ALA A 41 -3.55 30.76 -10.32
N ALA A 42 -2.86 29.64 -10.60
CA ALA A 42 -3.50 28.34 -10.80
C ALA A 42 -4.10 27.81 -9.50
N LEU A 43 -3.39 27.96 -8.38
CA LEU A 43 -3.85 27.60 -7.05
C LEU A 43 -4.97 28.51 -6.56
N THR A 44 -4.89 29.82 -6.80
CA THR A 44 -5.99 30.75 -6.51
C THR A 44 -7.25 30.35 -7.28
N ARG A 45 -7.14 30.08 -8.58
CA ARG A 45 -8.26 29.59 -9.41
C ARG A 45 -8.81 28.29 -8.84
N LEU A 46 -7.95 27.32 -8.55
CA LEU A 46 -8.36 26.02 -8.02
C LEU A 46 -9.04 26.13 -6.65
N ALA A 47 -8.49 26.96 -5.76
CA ALA A 47 -8.98 27.14 -4.41
C ALA A 47 -10.21 28.02 -4.29
N ALA A 48 -10.45 28.91 -5.25
CA ALA A 48 -11.66 29.72 -5.33
C ALA A 48 -12.78 29.01 -6.09
N ALA A 49 -12.49 28.03 -6.94
CA ALA A 49 -13.48 27.37 -7.79
C ALA A 49 -14.58 26.63 -7.02
N GLU A 50 -15.83 26.75 -7.49
CA GLU A 50 -16.95 25.90 -7.05
C GLU A 50 -16.93 24.54 -7.76
N LYS A 51 -16.44 24.53 -9.00
CA LYS A 51 -16.26 23.36 -9.84
C LYS A 51 -14.85 23.36 -10.42
N VAL A 52 -14.15 22.24 -10.27
CA VAL A 52 -12.81 22.05 -10.84
C VAL A 52 -12.93 21.53 -12.26
N GLU A 53 -12.21 22.14 -13.20
CA GLU A 53 -12.23 21.75 -14.61
C GLU A 53 -11.06 20.81 -14.95
N ALA A 54 -11.34 19.76 -15.72
CA ALA A 54 -10.33 18.79 -16.14
C ALA A 54 -9.17 19.43 -16.92
N GLY A 55 -9.46 20.49 -17.69
CA GLY A 55 -8.45 21.20 -18.49
C GLY A 55 -7.38 21.91 -17.66
N TRP A 56 -7.55 22.06 -16.34
CA TRP A 56 -6.54 22.65 -15.47
C TRP A 56 -5.42 21.67 -15.10
N PHE A 57 -5.51 20.41 -15.51
CA PHE A 57 -4.60 19.33 -15.16
C PHE A 57 -4.14 18.58 -16.41
N THR A 58 -2.99 17.91 -16.34
CA THR A 58 -2.57 17.02 -17.44
C THR A 58 -3.48 15.78 -17.52
N PRO A 59 -3.63 15.15 -18.69
CA PRO A 59 -4.41 13.92 -18.84
C PRO A 59 -3.97 12.79 -17.89
N ASP A 60 -2.67 12.70 -17.62
CA ASP A 60 -2.09 11.72 -16.68
C ASP A 60 -2.53 11.96 -15.22
N PHE A 61 -3.05 13.14 -14.91
CA PHE A 61 -3.56 13.53 -13.61
C PHE A 61 -5.10 13.36 -13.49
N ALA A 62 -5.75 12.82 -14.53
CA ALA A 62 -7.22 12.72 -14.61
C ALA A 62 -7.86 11.86 -13.50
N SER A 63 -7.14 10.86 -12.99
CA SER A 63 -7.62 9.98 -11.91
C SER A 63 -7.65 10.66 -10.53
N ALA A 64 -6.94 11.78 -10.37
CA ALA A 64 -6.84 12.56 -9.13
C ALA A 64 -7.82 13.76 -9.08
N LEU A 65 -8.51 14.07 -10.19
CA LEU A 65 -9.41 15.21 -10.31
C LEU A 65 -10.53 15.22 -9.26
N PRO A 66 -11.22 14.10 -8.98
CA PRO A 66 -12.24 14.07 -7.93
C PRO A 66 -11.68 14.32 -6.53
N GLN A 67 -10.48 13.81 -6.23
CA GLN A 67 -9.81 13.92 -4.93
C GLN A 67 -9.28 15.34 -4.71
N VAL A 68 -8.74 15.97 -5.76
CA VAL A 68 -8.33 17.37 -5.71
C VAL A 68 -9.55 18.28 -5.55
N ALA A 69 -10.62 18.07 -6.33
CA ALA A 69 -11.85 18.84 -6.18
C ALA A 69 -12.48 18.66 -4.79
N GLY A 70 -12.52 17.42 -4.29
CA GLY A 70 -13.02 17.09 -2.96
C GLY A 70 -12.18 17.69 -1.84
N GLY A 71 -10.85 17.64 -1.94
CA GLY A 71 -9.94 18.21 -0.95
C GLY A 71 -10.13 19.72 -0.79
N PHE A 72 -10.12 20.47 -1.90
CA PHE A 72 -10.27 21.93 -1.84
C PHE A 72 -11.68 22.38 -1.41
N ARG A 73 -12.72 21.59 -1.76
CA ARG A 73 -14.07 21.80 -1.23
C ARG A 73 -14.11 21.56 0.28
N SER A 74 -13.53 20.45 0.75
CA SER A 74 -13.43 20.13 2.16
C SER A 74 -12.66 21.20 2.94
N PHE A 75 -11.62 21.81 2.36
CA PHE A 75 -10.91 22.92 3.00
C PHE A 75 -11.77 24.17 3.15
N LYS A 76 -12.62 24.49 2.15
CA LYS A 76 -13.60 25.57 2.28
C LYS A 76 -14.66 25.29 3.33
N GLU A 77 -15.13 24.05 3.41
CA GLU A 77 -16.13 23.63 4.41
C GLU A 77 -15.53 23.64 5.83
N GLN A 78 -14.27 23.19 5.97
CA GLN A 78 -13.57 23.09 7.24
C GLN A 78 -13.04 24.43 7.76
N TYR A 79 -12.49 25.27 6.87
CA TYR A 79 -11.79 26.50 7.23
C TYR A 79 -12.47 27.76 6.69
N GLY A 80 -13.67 27.67 6.10
CA GLY A 80 -14.40 28.82 5.58
C GLY A 80 -13.87 29.36 4.24
N ALA A 81 -14.24 30.58 3.88
CA ALA A 81 -13.91 31.15 2.58
C ALA A 81 -12.40 31.23 2.33
N PHE A 82 -11.98 30.89 1.10
CA PHE A 82 -10.61 31.08 0.63
C PHE A 82 -10.25 32.57 0.57
N GLN A 83 -9.03 32.93 0.95
CA GLN A 83 -8.56 34.32 1.06
C GLN A 83 -7.38 34.61 0.11
N SER A 84 -6.30 33.84 0.17
CA SER A 84 -5.08 34.11 -0.61
C SER A 84 -4.17 32.89 -0.75
N VAL A 85 -3.19 32.97 -1.67
CA VAL A 85 -2.07 32.03 -1.76
C VAL A 85 -0.76 32.76 -1.49
N ASP A 86 -0.01 32.33 -0.47
CA ASP A 86 1.36 32.77 -0.23
C ASP A 86 2.35 31.80 -0.91
N ASP A 87 3.38 32.31 -1.58
CA ASP A 87 4.51 31.50 -2.04
C ASP A 87 5.51 31.30 -0.90
N LEU A 88 5.85 30.04 -0.61
CA LEU A 88 6.81 29.66 0.43
C LEU A 88 8.17 29.24 -0.14
N GLY A 89 8.34 29.31 -1.47
CA GLY A 89 9.52 28.82 -2.19
C GLY A 89 9.53 27.31 -2.41
N SER A 90 10.41 26.85 -3.32
CA SER A 90 10.57 25.43 -3.66
C SER A 90 9.26 24.74 -4.06
N ASN A 91 8.44 25.40 -4.89
CA ASN A 91 7.15 24.91 -5.35
C ASN A 91 6.10 24.67 -4.24
N ARG A 92 6.31 25.22 -3.03
CA ARG A 92 5.36 25.14 -1.92
C ARG A 92 4.60 26.43 -1.74
N TYR A 93 3.30 26.30 -1.47
CA TYR A 93 2.36 27.41 -1.38
C TYR A 93 1.44 27.22 -0.19
N ARG A 94 1.12 28.31 0.51
CA ARG A 94 0.15 28.32 1.62
C ARG A 94 -1.13 28.97 1.16
N LEU A 95 -2.21 28.20 1.15
CA LEU A 95 -3.56 28.66 0.92
C LEU A 95 -4.15 29.10 2.25
N ARG A 96 -4.60 30.34 2.31
CA ARG A 96 -5.28 30.91 3.47
C ARG A 96 -6.78 30.82 3.30
N TYR A 97 -7.44 30.36 4.34
CA TYR A 97 -8.89 30.36 4.51
C TYR A 97 -9.22 31.10 5.82
N VAL A 98 -10.46 31.58 5.97
CA VAL A 98 -10.87 32.38 7.14
C VAL A 98 -10.50 31.73 8.49
N GLY A 99 -10.66 30.42 8.61
CA GLY A 99 -10.47 29.62 9.82
C GLY A 99 -9.20 28.77 9.86
N GLY A 100 -8.29 28.91 8.89
CA GLY A 100 -7.07 28.11 8.87
C GLY A 100 -6.25 28.22 7.59
N THR A 101 -5.17 27.44 7.50
CA THR A 101 -4.28 27.41 6.35
C THR A 101 -4.01 26.00 5.87
N VAL A 102 -3.80 25.85 4.57
CA VAL A 102 -3.47 24.59 3.90
C VAL A 102 -2.18 24.81 3.11
N THR A 103 -1.16 23.99 3.35
CA THR A 103 0.09 24.05 2.59
C THR A 103 0.10 22.97 1.52
N VAL A 104 0.35 23.34 0.28
CA VAL A 104 0.44 22.44 -0.86
C VAL A 104 1.78 22.59 -1.57
N GLU A 105 2.19 21.56 -2.29
CA GLU A 105 3.30 21.61 -3.24
C GLU A 105 2.78 21.29 -4.63
N THR A 106 3.20 22.06 -5.65
CA THR A 106 2.64 21.91 -6.99
C THR A 106 3.61 22.30 -8.10
N GLN A 107 3.45 21.67 -9.27
CA GLN A 107 4.13 22.05 -10.49
C GLN A 107 3.13 22.19 -11.64
N LEU A 108 3.45 23.09 -12.58
CA LEU A 108 2.70 23.31 -13.80
C LEU A 108 3.55 22.96 -15.03
N ASN A 109 2.92 22.48 -16.10
CA ASN A 109 3.55 22.42 -17.42
C ASN A 109 3.55 23.82 -18.09
N ALA A 110 4.16 23.91 -19.27
CA ALA A 110 4.21 25.16 -20.05
C ALA A 110 2.82 25.70 -20.46
N ALA A 111 1.78 24.86 -20.44
CA ALA A 111 0.39 25.25 -20.71
C ALA A 111 -0.37 25.71 -19.44
N GLY A 112 0.30 25.79 -18.28
CA GLY A 112 -0.32 26.20 -17.02
C GLY A 112 -1.22 25.14 -16.39
N GLN A 113 -1.04 23.87 -16.77
CA GLN A 113 -1.78 22.74 -16.21
C GLN A 113 -0.99 22.07 -15.10
N PHE A 114 -1.68 21.68 -14.04
CA PHE A 114 -1.10 20.93 -12.92
C PHE A 114 -0.57 19.58 -13.40
N THR A 115 0.74 19.38 -13.24
CA THR A 115 1.42 18.09 -13.40
C THR A 115 1.55 17.36 -12.06
N SER A 116 1.53 18.12 -10.95
CA SER A 116 1.51 17.59 -9.60
C SER A 116 0.82 18.54 -8.62
N LEU A 117 0.15 17.98 -7.61
CA LEU A 117 -0.45 18.74 -6.52
C LEU A 117 -0.52 17.86 -5.27
N PHE A 118 0.27 18.20 -4.25
CA PHE A 118 0.41 17.42 -3.02
C PHE A 118 0.04 18.26 -1.80
N LEU A 119 -0.81 17.72 -0.93
CA LEU A 119 -1.04 18.30 0.38
C LEU A 119 0.18 18.06 1.29
N ARG A 120 0.71 19.12 1.89
CA ARG A 120 1.90 19.07 2.76
C ARG A 120 1.60 19.38 4.22
N GLY A 121 0.50 20.07 4.51
CA GLY A 121 0.08 20.35 5.89
C GLY A 121 -1.19 21.18 5.98
N GLN A 122 -1.81 21.19 7.15
CA GLN A 122 -3.01 21.98 7.46
C GLN A 122 -2.93 22.50 8.90
N GLN A 123 -3.48 23.68 9.15
CA GLN A 123 -3.49 24.30 10.48
C GLN A 123 -4.77 25.12 10.67
N ALA A 124 -5.55 24.82 11.71
CA ALA A 124 -6.68 25.65 12.13
C ALA A 124 -6.20 26.90 12.89
N ASN A 125 -6.92 28.01 12.78
CA ASN A 125 -6.72 29.15 13.66
C ASN A 125 -7.32 28.78 15.04
N THR A 126 -6.48 28.53 16.05
CA THR A 126 -6.96 28.24 17.42
C THR A 126 -7.77 29.40 17.98
N ALA A 127 -8.98 29.15 18.47
CA ALA A 127 -9.71 30.10 19.31
C ALA A 127 -9.08 30.15 20.73
N PRO A 128 -8.98 31.32 21.37
CA PRO A 128 -8.54 31.42 22.75
C PRO A 128 -9.59 30.89 23.74
N THR A 129 -9.06 30.48 24.89
CA THR A 129 -9.68 29.77 26.01
C THR A 129 -10.89 30.44 26.66
N SER A 130 -11.79 29.58 27.12
CA SER A 130 -12.93 29.70 28.05
C SER A 130 -13.06 30.98 28.90
N ALA A 131 -14.22 31.62 28.83
CA ALA A 131 -14.76 32.48 29.88
C ALA A 131 -16.19 32.02 30.25
N THR A 132 -16.37 31.79 31.55
CA THR A 132 -17.59 31.36 32.26
C THR A 132 -18.76 32.33 32.05
N PRO A 133 -20.01 31.87 31.79
CA PRO A 133 -21.19 32.72 31.91
C PRO A 133 -21.76 32.68 33.33
N ALA A 134 -22.04 33.87 33.86
CA ALA A 134 -22.76 34.12 35.10
C ALA A 134 -24.24 33.71 35.02
N GLN A 135 -24.81 33.33 36.18
CA GLN A 135 -26.23 33.10 36.41
C GLN A 135 -27.13 34.29 36.05
N PRO A 136 -28.39 34.02 35.66
CA PRO A 136 -29.53 34.84 36.09
C PRO A 136 -30.46 34.07 37.04
N SER A 137 -31.04 34.81 37.99
CA SER A 137 -32.21 34.40 38.80
C SER A 137 -33.46 35.18 38.31
N PRO A 138 -34.68 34.98 38.85
CA PRO A 138 -35.72 34.21 38.18
C PRO A 138 -36.96 35.06 37.82
N THR A 139 -37.65 34.71 36.74
CA THR A 139 -39.05 35.12 36.53
C THR A 139 -39.89 33.88 36.17
N THR A 140 -40.84 33.60 37.05
CA THR A 140 -41.87 32.56 36.98
C THR A 140 -43.06 33.01 36.08
N PRO A 141 -44.07 32.16 35.78
CA PRO A 141 -44.14 31.41 34.53
C PRO A 141 -45.40 31.75 33.70
N THR A 142 -45.34 31.55 32.39
CA THR A 142 -46.54 31.41 31.56
C THR A 142 -46.54 30.04 30.92
N THR A 143 -47.54 29.25 31.31
CA THR A 143 -47.83 27.88 30.88
C THR A 143 -48.06 27.80 29.37
N PRO A 144 -47.36 26.93 28.63
CA PRO A 144 -47.83 26.46 27.32
C PRO A 144 -48.67 25.18 27.49
N PRO A 145 -49.68 24.97 26.64
CA PRO A 145 -50.54 23.80 26.73
C PRO A 145 -49.78 22.54 26.28
N THR A 146 -50.13 21.45 26.95
CA THR A 146 -49.76 20.08 26.63
C THR A 146 -50.12 19.75 25.17
N SER A 147 -49.10 19.50 24.35
CA SER A 147 -49.23 18.67 23.15
C SER A 147 -48.12 17.64 23.18
N ALA A 148 -48.45 16.45 23.65
CA ALA A 148 -47.63 15.27 23.44
C ALA A 148 -47.62 14.95 21.94
N ALA A 149 -46.45 15.02 21.31
CA ALA A 149 -46.15 14.32 20.07
C ALA A 149 -44.77 13.65 20.24
N PRO A 150 -44.63 12.37 19.86
CA PRO A 150 -43.46 11.56 20.17
C PRO A 150 -42.34 11.75 19.14
N THR A 151 -41.20 11.14 19.43
CA THR A 151 -40.02 10.87 18.58
C THR A 151 -38.89 11.89 18.63
N SER A 152 -37.98 11.65 19.59
CA SER A 152 -36.56 11.89 19.37
C SER A 152 -36.12 11.15 18.09
N ASN A 153 -35.69 11.87 17.06
CA ASN A 153 -34.82 11.29 16.02
C ASN A 153 -33.49 10.94 16.71
N ALA A 154 -33.40 9.75 17.31
CA ALA A 154 -32.14 9.23 17.79
C ALA A 154 -31.21 9.10 16.58
N ALA A 155 -30.09 9.81 16.59
CA ALA A 155 -29.06 9.67 15.56
C ALA A 155 -28.69 8.19 15.44
N VAL A 156 -28.79 7.63 14.23
CA VAL A 156 -28.44 6.22 13.99
C VAL A 156 -26.97 6.04 14.35
N THR A 157 -26.70 5.21 15.36
CA THR A 157 -25.33 4.93 15.79
C THR A 157 -24.59 4.12 14.73
N VAL A 158 -23.25 4.25 14.67
CA VAL A 158 -22.42 3.43 13.76
C VAL A 158 -22.67 1.93 14.00
N GLN A 159 -22.84 1.52 15.26
CA GLN A 159 -23.16 0.14 15.61
C GLN A 159 -24.50 -0.31 15.01
N ALA A 160 -25.56 0.51 15.08
CA ALA A 160 -26.84 0.19 14.47
C ALA A 160 -26.75 0.10 12.94
N ALA A 161 -25.99 0.99 12.30
CA ALA A 161 -25.74 0.94 10.86
C ALA A 161 -24.97 -0.32 10.45
N LEU A 162 -23.98 -0.75 11.24
CA LEU A 162 -23.22 -2.00 11.01
C LEU A 162 -24.10 -3.24 11.21
N THR A 163 -24.94 -3.27 12.24
CA THR A 163 -25.92 -4.34 12.43
C THR A 163 -26.88 -4.43 11.25
N ARG A 164 -27.40 -3.30 10.76
CA ARG A 164 -28.21 -3.25 9.53
C ARG A 164 -27.45 -3.82 8.34
N LEU A 165 -26.21 -3.41 8.14
CA LEU A 165 -25.37 -3.84 7.02
C LEU A 165 -25.16 -5.36 7.01
N LEU A 166 -24.80 -5.94 8.15
CA LEU A 166 -24.35 -7.33 8.25
C LEU A 166 -25.48 -8.35 8.44
N SER A 167 -26.66 -7.90 8.88
CA SER A 167 -27.86 -8.75 8.95
C SER A 167 -28.66 -8.78 7.64
N ALA A 168 -28.38 -7.87 6.71
CA ALA A 168 -29.13 -7.72 5.49
C ALA A 168 -28.85 -8.85 4.47
N LYS A 169 -29.92 -9.37 3.85
CA LYS A 169 -29.81 -10.28 2.69
C LYS A 169 -29.41 -9.55 1.42
N THR A 170 -29.80 -8.29 1.29
CA THR A 170 -29.51 -7.45 0.13
C THR A 170 -29.11 -6.07 0.62
N LEU A 171 -28.00 -5.58 0.10
CA LEU A 171 -27.50 -4.25 0.42
C LEU A 171 -28.29 -3.22 -0.37
N SER A 172 -28.70 -2.14 0.30
CA SER A 172 -29.37 -1.05 -0.40
C SER A 172 -28.46 0.20 -0.51
N PRO A 173 -28.45 0.87 -1.67
CA PRO A 173 -27.59 2.03 -1.90
C PRO A 173 -27.82 3.18 -0.91
N GLU A 174 -29.04 3.36 -0.39
CA GLU A 174 -29.37 4.43 0.53
C GLU A 174 -28.68 4.32 1.89
N TRP A 175 -28.07 3.17 2.22
CA TRP A 175 -27.25 3.02 3.44
C TRP A 175 -25.87 3.65 3.32
N PHE A 176 -25.52 4.18 2.16
CA PHE A 176 -24.20 4.71 1.85
C PHE A 176 -24.31 6.14 1.34
N SER A 177 -23.33 6.98 1.69
CA SER A 177 -23.23 8.31 1.11
C SER A 177 -22.90 8.22 -0.39
N ALA A 178 -23.26 9.26 -1.15
CA ALA A 178 -22.95 9.32 -2.57
C ALA A 178 -21.44 9.21 -2.85
N ASP A 179 -20.62 9.79 -1.98
CA ASP A 179 -19.16 9.75 -2.12
C ASP A 179 -18.55 8.40 -1.75
N PHE A 180 -19.18 7.64 -0.84
CA PHE A 180 -18.85 6.25 -0.61
C PHE A 180 -19.13 5.42 -1.88
N LEU A 181 -20.33 5.53 -2.44
CA LEU A 181 -20.76 4.73 -3.59
C LEU A 181 -19.99 5.02 -4.88
N LYS A 182 -19.44 6.22 -5.05
CA LYS A 182 -18.54 6.56 -6.17
C LYS A 182 -17.24 5.76 -6.12
N GLN A 183 -16.77 5.42 -4.92
CA GLN A 183 -15.54 4.67 -4.72
C GLN A 183 -15.81 3.16 -4.70
N VAL A 184 -16.85 2.74 -3.98
CA VAL A 184 -17.23 1.34 -3.85
C VAL A 184 -18.75 1.21 -4.07
N PRO A 185 -19.18 0.96 -5.32
CA PRO A 185 -20.57 0.66 -5.63
C PRO A 185 -21.06 -0.57 -4.85
N VAL A 186 -22.37 -0.64 -4.56
CA VAL A 186 -22.98 -1.76 -3.82
C VAL A 186 -22.68 -3.14 -4.47
N THR A 187 -22.59 -3.17 -5.79
CA THR A 187 -22.24 -4.37 -6.57
C THR A 187 -20.82 -4.85 -6.31
N GLN A 188 -19.89 -3.95 -5.97
CA GLN A 188 -18.52 -4.28 -5.55
C GLN A 188 -18.43 -4.53 -4.05
N LEU A 189 -19.26 -3.88 -3.23
CA LEU A 189 -19.24 -4.07 -1.78
C LEU A 189 -19.76 -5.45 -1.34
N SER A 190 -20.80 -5.97 -2.01
CA SER A 190 -21.38 -7.28 -1.71
C SER A 190 -20.35 -8.42 -1.69
N PRO A 191 -19.52 -8.63 -2.74
CA PRO A 191 -18.50 -9.67 -2.72
C PRO A 191 -17.38 -9.40 -1.69
N ILE A 192 -17.06 -8.15 -1.38
CA ILE A 192 -16.09 -7.80 -0.32
C ILE A 192 -16.60 -8.26 1.05
N LEU A 193 -17.86 -7.95 1.39
CA LEU A 193 -18.46 -8.37 2.64
C LEU A 193 -18.56 -9.90 2.73
N ALA A 194 -19.01 -10.55 1.65
CA ALA A 194 -19.10 -12.01 1.58
C ALA A 194 -17.73 -12.69 1.75
N SER A 195 -16.68 -12.13 1.15
CA SER A 195 -15.31 -12.61 1.31
C SER A 195 -14.83 -12.42 2.76
N ALA A 196 -15.04 -11.23 3.34
CA ALA A 196 -14.62 -10.90 4.69
C ALA A 196 -15.30 -11.77 5.77
N SER A 197 -16.56 -12.13 5.57
CA SER A 197 -17.33 -12.99 6.49
C SER A 197 -17.34 -14.48 6.10
N SER A 198 -16.57 -14.88 5.10
CA SER A 198 -16.57 -16.26 4.61
C SER A 198 -16.16 -17.24 5.71
N GLY A 199 -16.97 -18.29 5.91
CA GLY A 199 -16.72 -19.31 6.93
C GLY A 199 -16.98 -18.87 8.37
N LEU A 200 -17.51 -17.66 8.61
CA LEU A 200 -17.86 -17.20 9.97
C LEU A 200 -19.28 -17.61 10.39
N GLY A 201 -20.09 -18.15 9.49
CA GLY A 201 -21.47 -18.55 9.77
C GLY A 201 -22.46 -17.39 9.71
N THR A 202 -23.51 -17.43 10.56
CA THR A 202 -24.58 -16.42 10.53
C THR A 202 -24.24 -15.24 11.45
N PHE A 203 -24.46 -14.01 10.99
CA PHE A 203 -24.28 -12.81 11.80
C PHE A 203 -25.16 -12.82 13.07
N GLN A 204 -24.59 -12.39 14.20
CA GLN A 204 -25.27 -12.37 15.51
C GLN A 204 -25.36 -10.94 16.08
N SER A 205 -24.24 -10.23 16.16
CA SER A 205 -24.19 -8.92 16.82
C SER A 205 -22.98 -8.09 16.35
N VAL A 206 -22.98 -6.80 16.68
CA VAL A 206 -21.80 -5.93 16.59
C VAL A 206 -21.51 -5.40 17.99
N GLU A 207 -20.26 -5.51 18.42
CA GLU A 207 -19.76 -4.99 19.69
C GLU A 207 -18.76 -3.86 19.43
N ALA A 208 -18.81 -2.78 20.21
CA ALA A 208 -17.81 -1.72 20.15
C ALA A 208 -16.53 -2.16 20.87
N GLY A 209 -15.38 -1.98 20.20
CA GLY A 209 -14.06 -2.20 20.78
C GLY A 209 -13.56 -0.98 21.56
N LYS A 210 -12.58 -1.21 22.45
CA LYS A 210 -12.00 -0.14 23.29
C LYS A 210 -11.20 0.90 22.49
N ASP A 211 -10.77 0.54 21.28
CA ASP A 211 -9.92 1.37 20.41
C ASP A 211 -10.72 2.17 19.37
N GLY A 212 -12.06 2.26 19.53
CA GLY A 212 -12.95 2.94 18.60
C GLY A 212 -13.31 2.13 17.33
N GLY A 213 -12.82 0.89 17.21
CA GLY A 213 -13.26 -0.08 16.22
C GLY A 213 -14.49 -0.88 16.66
N PHE A 214 -14.97 -1.79 15.81
CA PHE A 214 -16.07 -2.71 16.14
C PHE A 214 -15.67 -4.16 15.88
N THR A 215 -16.36 -5.10 16.51
CA THR A 215 -16.25 -6.54 16.23
C THR A 215 -17.63 -7.07 15.93
N ALA A 216 -17.84 -7.54 14.70
CA ALA A 216 -19.03 -8.29 14.37
C ALA A 216 -18.87 -9.75 14.80
N LYS A 217 -19.85 -10.27 15.54
CA LYS A 217 -19.94 -11.67 15.96
C LYS A 217 -20.79 -12.45 14.99
N PHE A 218 -20.33 -13.65 14.66
CA PHE A 218 -21.03 -14.64 13.88
C PHE A 218 -21.00 -15.98 14.62
N THR A 219 -21.86 -16.92 14.23
CA THR A 219 -21.97 -18.24 14.91
C THR A 219 -20.64 -19.00 14.97
N GLU A 220 -19.81 -18.89 13.94
CA GLU A 220 -18.55 -19.63 13.79
C GLU A 220 -17.32 -18.71 13.81
N GLY A 221 -17.45 -17.43 14.15
CA GLY A 221 -16.30 -16.53 14.18
C GLY A 221 -16.61 -15.07 14.40
N THR A 222 -15.61 -14.24 14.13
CA THR A 222 -15.71 -12.78 14.31
C THR A 222 -15.09 -12.03 13.14
N LEU A 223 -15.59 -10.84 12.85
CA LEU A 223 -15.06 -9.94 11.84
C LEU A 223 -14.69 -8.61 12.49
N PRO A 224 -13.39 -8.26 12.60
CA PRO A 224 -12.99 -6.94 13.06
C PRO A 224 -13.34 -5.88 12.01
N ILE A 225 -13.90 -4.76 12.47
CA ILE A 225 -14.20 -3.57 11.68
C ILE A 225 -13.28 -2.48 12.22
N LYS A 226 -12.16 -2.27 11.51
CA LYS A 226 -11.05 -1.40 11.92
C LYS A 226 -11.42 0.09 11.83
N GLY A 227 -12.49 0.42 11.12
CA GLY A 227 -13.06 1.76 11.10
C GLY A 227 -14.44 1.77 10.45
N ALA A 228 -15.34 2.58 10.99
CA ALA A 228 -16.64 2.83 10.40
C ALA A 228 -17.09 4.25 10.76
N SER A 229 -17.68 4.96 9.80
CA SER A 229 -18.22 6.30 10.00
C SER A 229 -19.54 6.44 9.25
N VAL A 230 -20.47 7.19 9.85
CA VAL A 230 -21.78 7.50 9.26
C VAL A 230 -22.05 9.00 9.31
N ASP A 231 -22.84 9.50 8.35
CA ASP A 231 -23.36 10.87 8.38
C ASP A 231 -24.55 11.01 9.36
N ALA A 232 -25.12 12.23 9.43
CA ALA A 232 -26.27 12.53 10.29
C ALA A 232 -27.53 11.70 9.96
N GLN A 233 -27.60 11.12 8.76
CA GLN A 233 -28.69 10.24 8.32
C GLN A 233 -28.38 8.76 8.56
N GLY A 234 -27.23 8.43 9.16
CA GLY A 234 -26.82 7.04 9.41
C GLY A 234 -26.33 6.31 8.16
N ARG A 235 -25.88 7.04 7.13
CA ARG A 235 -25.32 6.46 5.92
C ARG A 235 -23.81 6.36 6.02
N PHE A 236 -23.23 5.24 5.59
CA PHE A 236 -21.79 5.04 5.64
C PHE A 236 -21.04 6.07 4.78
N THR A 237 -20.11 6.76 5.42
CA THR A 237 -19.12 7.65 4.79
C THR A 237 -17.75 6.99 4.70
N GLY A 238 -17.53 5.93 5.47
CA GLY A 238 -16.32 5.12 5.42
C GLY A 238 -16.51 3.80 6.15
N LEU A 239 -15.92 2.74 5.62
CA LEU A 239 -15.95 1.40 6.18
C LEU A 239 -14.60 0.72 5.89
N LEU A 240 -13.96 0.21 6.93
CA LEU A 240 -12.71 -0.54 6.83
C LEU A 240 -12.86 -1.86 7.58
N LEU A 241 -12.91 -2.94 6.82
CA LEU A 241 -13.01 -4.30 7.34
C LEU A 241 -11.61 -4.87 7.58
N GLY A 242 -11.45 -5.69 8.62
CA GLY A 242 -10.33 -6.61 8.74
C GLY A 242 -10.67 -7.99 8.17
N ALA A 243 -9.82 -8.97 8.44
CA ALA A 243 -10.04 -10.34 8.01
C ALA A 243 -10.91 -11.11 9.02
N GLY A 244 -11.89 -11.86 8.51
CA GLY A 244 -12.69 -12.76 9.31
C GLY A 244 -11.85 -13.80 10.04
N THR A 245 -12.15 -14.02 11.31
CA THR A 245 -11.44 -14.91 12.22
C THR A 245 -12.40 -15.99 12.72
N PRO A 246 -12.34 -17.22 12.17
CA PRO A 246 -13.15 -18.34 12.65
C PRO A 246 -12.85 -18.67 14.12
N ASN A 247 -13.83 -19.21 14.85
CA ASN A 247 -13.67 -19.65 16.24
C ASN A 247 -12.71 -20.83 16.33
N GLN A 248 -12.91 -21.83 15.48
CA GLN A 248 -12.03 -22.99 15.35
C GLN A 248 -10.86 -22.67 14.42
N LYS A 249 -9.65 -23.11 14.78
CA LYS A 249 -8.49 -22.97 13.90
C LYS A 249 -8.70 -23.87 12.67
N PRO A 250 -8.43 -23.37 11.45
CA PRO A 250 -8.39 -24.22 10.27
C PRO A 250 -7.40 -25.38 10.45
N ASN A 251 -7.67 -26.53 9.82
CA ASN A 251 -6.70 -27.61 9.77
C ASN A 251 -5.48 -27.17 8.93
N LEU A 252 -4.28 -27.26 9.50
CA LEU A 252 -3.05 -26.81 8.85
C LEU A 252 -2.76 -27.57 7.54
N ALA A 253 -2.93 -28.90 7.53
CA ALA A 253 -2.65 -29.72 6.36
C ALA A 253 -3.62 -29.42 5.21
N GLU A 254 -4.90 -29.19 5.52
CA GLU A 254 -5.90 -28.76 4.52
C GLU A 254 -5.60 -27.35 3.99
N ALA A 255 -5.22 -26.42 4.87
CA ALA A 255 -4.86 -25.06 4.49
C ALA A 255 -3.64 -25.03 3.54
N ILE A 256 -2.62 -25.87 3.80
CA ILE A 256 -1.46 -26.03 2.91
C ILE A 256 -1.87 -26.71 1.59
N SER A 257 -2.68 -27.78 1.66
CA SER A 257 -3.13 -28.50 0.46
C SER A 257 -3.98 -27.64 -0.47
N ALA A 258 -4.62 -26.58 0.04
CA ALA A 258 -5.36 -25.63 -0.78
C ALA A 258 -4.48 -24.91 -1.82
N PHE A 259 -3.19 -24.71 -1.54
CA PHE A 259 -2.25 -24.14 -2.52
C PHE A 259 -2.04 -25.05 -3.72
N GLY A 260 -2.15 -26.38 -3.56
CA GLY A 260 -2.06 -27.33 -4.67
C GLY A 260 -3.24 -27.24 -5.66
N LYS A 261 -4.30 -26.49 -5.32
CA LYS A 261 -5.46 -26.24 -6.19
C LYS A 261 -5.37 -24.91 -6.92
N LEU A 262 -4.40 -24.06 -6.58
CA LEU A 262 -4.14 -22.81 -7.30
C LEU A 262 -3.43 -23.12 -8.61
N THR A 263 -3.58 -22.23 -9.60
CA THR A 263 -2.80 -22.34 -10.84
C THR A 263 -1.32 -22.05 -10.57
N GLY A 264 -0.47 -22.37 -11.55
CA GLY A 264 0.97 -22.17 -11.44
C GLY A 264 1.67 -23.19 -10.53
N GLN A 265 2.95 -22.93 -10.30
CA GLN A 265 3.81 -23.69 -9.41
C GLN A 265 3.76 -23.04 -8.02
N ASN A 266 3.31 -23.80 -7.03
CA ASN A 266 3.12 -23.32 -5.67
C ASN A 266 4.06 -24.06 -4.71
N SER A 267 4.78 -23.32 -3.88
CA SER A 267 5.64 -23.82 -2.83
C SER A 267 5.24 -23.18 -1.50
N VAL A 268 5.16 -23.98 -0.43
CA VAL A 268 4.73 -23.54 0.90
C VAL A 268 5.56 -24.26 1.96
N VAL A 269 5.95 -23.55 3.02
CA VAL A 269 6.50 -24.16 4.24
C VAL A 269 5.97 -23.46 5.48
N VAL A 270 5.76 -24.25 6.52
CA VAL A 270 5.49 -23.82 7.88
C VAL A 270 6.56 -24.39 8.78
N VAL A 271 7.31 -23.51 9.44
CA VAL A 271 8.39 -23.84 10.36
C VAL A 271 8.00 -23.34 11.75
N GLU A 272 7.77 -24.25 12.68
CA GLU A 272 7.49 -23.94 14.08
C GLU A 272 8.70 -24.29 14.95
N ASN A 273 9.20 -23.31 15.70
CA ASN A 273 10.35 -23.46 16.60
C ASN A 273 11.55 -24.15 15.93
N GLY A 274 11.82 -23.80 14.66
CA GLY A 274 12.90 -24.36 13.86
C GLY A 274 12.62 -25.71 13.20
N LYS A 275 11.44 -26.31 13.40
CA LYS A 275 11.04 -27.59 12.79
C LYS A 275 9.94 -27.38 11.75
N VAL A 276 10.08 -28.02 10.58
CA VAL A 276 9.01 -28.04 9.57
C VAL A 276 7.81 -28.82 10.11
N THR A 277 6.64 -28.18 10.15
CA THR A 277 5.37 -28.78 10.61
C THR A 277 4.34 -28.96 9.48
N GLY A 278 4.58 -28.34 8.33
CA GLY A 278 3.79 -28.55 7.12
C GLY A 278 4.49 -27.96 5.90
N SER A 279 4.30 -28.56 4.73
CA SER A 279 4.90 -28.05 3.49
C SER A 279 4.20 -28.56 2.23
N LEU A 280 4.46 -27.85 1.13
CA LEU A 280 4.15 -28.24 -0.24
C LEU A 280 5.36 -27.82 -1.10
N SER A 281 6.05 -28.78 -1.73
CA SER A 281 7.24 -28.53 -2.56
C SER A 281 8.27 -27.54 -1.95
N PRO A 282 8.68 -27.69 -0.68
CA PRO A 282 9.38 -26.63 0.07
C PRO A 282 10.79 -26.29 -0.45
N ASP A 283 11.44 -27.23 -1.15
CA ASP A 283 12.80 -27.06 -1.66
C ASP A 283 12.84 -26.55 -3.12
N GLN A 284 11.67 -26.35 -3.74
CA GLN A 284 11.57 -25.84 -5.09
C GLN A 284 12.06 -24.38 -5.14
N LYS A 285 13.05 -24.11 -5.99
CA LYS A 285 13.53 -22.75 -6.26
C LYS A 285 12.55 -22.06 -7.20
N LEU A 286 11.75 -21.14 -6.67
CA LEU A 286 10.82 -20.31 -7.43
C LEU A 286 11.29 -18.86 -7.40
N ALA A 287 10.89 -18.06 -8.39
CA ALA A 287 11.05 -16.61 -8.36
C ALA A 287 10.29 -16.04 -7.17
N VAL A 288 10.94 -15.20 -6.37
CA VAL A 288 10.36 -14.67 -5.12
C VAL A 288 10.16 -13.16 -5.13
N GLY A 289 10.48 -12.50 -6.25
CA GLY A 289 10.47 -11.05 -6.35
C GLY A 289 11.22 -10.41 -5.18
N SER A 290 10.63 -9.36 -4.61
CA SER A 290 11.23 -8.59 -3.51
C SER A 290 11.48 -9.32 -2.17
N ALA A 291 11.09 -10.59 -2.02
CA ALA A 291 11.44 -11.34 -0.81
C ALA A 291 12.96 -11.62 -0.68
N PHE A 292 13.71 -11.56 -1.79
CA PHE A 292 15.18 -11.68 -1.79
C PHE A 292 15.88 -10.65 -0.88
N LYS A 293 15.22 -9.52 -0.61
CA LYS A 293 15.69 -8.45 0.30
C LYS A 293 15.93 -8.96 1.73
N LEU A 294 15.32 -10.07 2.13
CA LEU A 294 15.65 -10.78 3.37
C LEU A 294 17.11 -11.23 3.41
N GLY A 295 17.70 -11.61 2.26
CA GLY A 295 19.11 -11.98 2.16
C GLY A 295 20.04 -10.79 2.42
N ILE A 296 19.69 -9.60 1.90
CA ILE A 296 20.42 -8.35 2.15
C ILE A 296 20.32 -7.98 3.63
N MET A 297 19.11 -8.09 4.19
CA MET A 297 18.83 -7.78 5.59
C MET A 297 19.61 -8.69 6.55
N ALA A 298 19.65 -9.99 6.27
CA ALA A 298 20.39 -10.97 7.06
C ALA A 298 21.92 -10.76 6.95
N GLU A 299 22.42 -10.39 5.77
CA GLU A 299 23.84 -10.06 5.59
C GLU A 299 24.22 -8.79 6.34
N LEU A 300 23.42 -7.73 6.24
CA LEU A 300 23.62 -6.51 7.01
C LEU A 300 23.68 -6.80 8.51
N LEU A 301 22.72 -7.58 9.03
CA LEU A 301 22.67 -7.93 10.45
C LEU A 301 23.89 -8.76 10.88
N ALA A 302 24.39 -9.66 10.03
CA ALA A 302 25.60 -10.42 10.31
C ALA A 302 26.85 -9.53 10.37
N GLN A 303 26.99 -8.59 9.43
CA GLN A 303 28.10 -7.63 9.44
C GLN A 303 28.04 -6.71 10.67
N MET A 304 26.83 -6.28 11.08
CA MET A 304 26.64 -5.53 12.33
C MET A 304 27.05 -6.34 13.57
N LYS A 305 26.72 -7.63 13.64
CA LYS A 305 27.15 -8.51 14.75
C LYS A 305 28.67 -8.62 14.87
N THR A 306 29.39 -8.46 13.76
CA THR A 306 30.87 -8.43 13.74
C THR A 306 31.47 -7.03 13.88
N GLY A 307 30.64 -5.99 14.10
CA GLY A 307 31.10 -4.61 14.27
C GLY A 307 31.52 -3.90 12.99
N GLN A 308 31.23 -4.45 11.81
CA GLN A 308 31.57 -3.82 10.53
C GLN A 308 30.65 -2.64 10.19
N HIS A 309 29.39 -2.69 10.66
CA HIS A 309 28.37 -1.66 10.43
C HIS A 309 27.56 -1.39 11.69
N GLN A 310 26.83 -0.27 11.71
CA GLN A 310 25.93 0.09 12.80
C GLN A 310 24.70 0.86 12.29
N TRP A 311 23.57 0.82 13.01
CA TRP A 311 22.30 1.42 12.57
C TRP A 311 22.36 2.92 12.28
N SER A 312 23.19 3.66 13.02
CA SER A 312 23.37 5.10 12.87
C SER A 312 24.39 5.49 11.79
N GLU A 313 25.08 4.52 11.20
CA GLU A 313 25.99 4.77 10.08
C GLU A 313 25.21 5.41 8.93
N VAL A 314 25.79 6.44 8.33
CA VAL A 314 25.21 7.19 7.23
C VAL A 314 25.91 6.80 5.94
N THR A 315 25.11 6.48 4.93
CA THR A 315 25.57 6.35 3.55
C THR A 315 24.69 7.21 2.64
N THR A 316 25.03 7.26 1.36
CA THR A 316 24.36 8.13 0.39
C THR A 316 23.67 7.35 -0.71
N VAL A 317 22.52 7.83 -1.17
CA VAL A 317 21.88 7.36 -2.40
C VAL A 317 22.67 7.87 -3.60
N GLN A 318 23.33 6.99 -4.35
CA GLN A 318 24.10 7.37 -5.53
C GLN A 318 23.26 7.18 -6.80
N ALA A 319 23.63 7.86 -7.88
CA ALA A 319 22.87 7.82 -9.14
C ALA A 319 22.70 6.39 -9.67
N GLN A 320 23.73 5.55 -9.54
CA GLN A 320 23.70 4.15 -9.98
C GLN A 320 22.85 3.23 -9.09
N ASP A 321 22.47 3.68 -7.89
CA ASP A 321 21.57 2.90 -7.02
C ASP A 321 20.11 3.05 -7.44
N LYS A 322 19.77 4.10 -8.20
CA LYS A 322 18.39 4.42 -8.56
C LYS A 322 17.81 3.37 -9.52
N ALA A 323 16.64 2.86 -9.13
CA ALA A 323 15.86 1.88 -9.88
C ALA A 323 14.39 2.29 -9.99
N LEU A 324 13.61 1.51 -10.75
CA LEU A 324 12.16 1.67 -10.82
C LEU A 324 11.52 1.37 -9.44
N PRO A 325 10.31 1.89 -9.17
CA PRO A 325 9.50 1.49 -8.02
C PRO A 325 9.32 -0.04 -7.91
N SER A 326 8.91 -0.61 -6.78
CA SER A 326 8.41 0.01 -5.54
C SER A 326 9.43 0.86 -4.78
N GLY A 327 8.92 1.77 -3.95
CA GLY A 327 9.71 2.79 -3.24
C GLY A 327 9.63 4.17 -3.87
N PHE A 328 10.30 5.12 -3.22
CA PHE A 328 10.33 6.52 -3.64
C PHE A 328 11.73 7.14 -3.62
N LEU A 329 12.76 6.48 -3.08
CA LEU A 329 14.11 7.06 -3.00
C LEU A 329 14.75 7.34 -4.37
N GLN A 330 14.26 6.72 -5.46
CA GLN A 330 14.68 7.07 -6.82
C GLN A 330 14.41 8.54 -7.20
N THR A 331 13.46 9.18 -6.52
CA THR A 331 13.08 10.59 -6.73
C THR A 331 13.93 11.58 -5.94
N TRP A 332 14.75 11.08 -5.01
CA TRP A 332 15.58 11.92 -4.16
C TRP A 332 16.80 12.44 -4.92
N PRO A 333 17.39 13.58 -4.51
CA PRO A 333 18.62 14.07 -5.11
C PRO A 333 19.75 13.06 -4.95
N ASP A 334 20.69 13.08 -5.90
CA ASP A 334 21.91 12.29 -5.77
C ASP A 334 22.68 12.72 -4.52
N ASN A 335 23.35 11.75 -3.91
CA ASN A 335 24.12 11.87 -2.67
C ASN A 335 23.29 12.22 -1.42
N ALA A 336 21.96 12.07 -1.46
CA ALA A 336 21.13 12.25 -0.27
C ALA A 336 21.59 11.32 0.87
N PRO A 337 21.90 11.85 2.07
CA PRO A 337 22.37 11.05 3.19
C PRO A 337 21.20 10.35 3.90
N LEU A 338 21.34 9.05 4.16
CA LEU A 338 20.42 8.28 4.98
C LEU A 338 21.19 7.34 5.91
N THR A 339 20.63 7.12 7.11
CA THR A 339 21.13 6.09 8.02
C THR A 339 20.82 4.69 7.50
N LEU A 340 21.61 3.70 7.89
CA LEU A 340 21.32 2.29 7.58
C LEU A 340 19.97 1.85 8.15
N GLN A 341 19.57 2.37 9.33
CA GLN A 341 18.23 2.16 9.87
C GLN A 341 17.13 2.61 8.91
N SER A 342 17.26 3.80 8.32
CA SER A 342 16.25 4.35 7.40
C SER A 342 16.18 3.54 6.11
N LEU A 343 17.34 3.20 5.55
CA LEU A 343 17.43 2.39 4.33
C LEU A 343 16.86 0.98 4.55
N ALA A 344 17.20 0.31 5.66
CA ALA A 344 16.69 -1.03 5.96
C ALA A 344 15.18 -1.00 6.20
N THR A 345 14.68 0.01 6.91
CA THR A 345 13.24 0.20 7.13
C THR A 345 12.50 0.39 5.80
N LEU A 346 13.00 1.24 4.90
CA LEU A 346 12.38 1.47 3.57
C LEU A 346 12.49 0.26 2.65
N MET A 347 13.63 -0.44 2.65
CA MET A 347 13.81 -1.69 1.90
C MET A 347 12.81 -2.76 2.32
N ILE A 348 12.53 -2.89 3.62
CA ILE A 348 11.63 -3.93 4.13
C ILE A 348 10.16 -3.50 4.02
N SER A 349 9.77 -2.38 4.63
CA SER A 349 8.37 -1.95 4.73
C SER A 349 7.79 -1.49 3.38
N GLN A 350 8.52 -0.64 2.64
CA GLN A 350 8.05 -0.09 1.37
C GLN A 350 8.59 -0.87 0.16
N SER A 351 9.38 -1.91 0.42
CA SER A 351 10.04 -2.68 -0.63
C SER A 351 10.90 -1.78 -1.54
N ASP A 352 11.47 -0.69 -1.02
CA ASP A 352 12.12 0.35 -1.83
C ASP A 352 13.35 -0.20 -2.58
N ASN A 353 13.27 -0.20 -3.91
CA ASN A 353 14.28 -0.78 -4.78
C ASN A 353 15.59 0.01 -4.79
N THR A 354 15.52 1.34 -4.60
CA THR A 354 16.73 2.17 -4.54
C THR A 354 17.42 1.98 -3.18
N ALA A 355 16.68 1.94 -2.06
CA ALA A 355 17.24 1.58 -0.75
C ALA A 355 17.91 0.20 -0.78
N THR A 356 17.32 -0.74 -1.52
CA THR A 356 17.84 -2.09 -1.72
C THR A 356 19.19 -2.08 -2.41
N ASN A 357 19.34 -1.29 -3.47
CA ASN A 357 20.60 -1.23 -4.21
C ASN A 357 21.69 -0.55 -3.38
N VAL A 358 21.36 0.50 -2.62
CA VAL A 358 22.28 1.14 -1.66
C VAL A 358 22.78 0.11 -0.64
N LEU A 359 21.88 -0.66 -0.03
CA LEU A 359 22.27 -1.66 0.98
C LEU A 359 23.03 -2.84 0.37
N LEU A 360 22.67 -3.31 -0.82
CA LEU A 360 23.40 -4.37 -1.51
C LEU A 360 24.81 -3.93 -1.91
N ARG A 361 24.98 -2.66 -2.33
CA ARG A 361 26.29 -2.07 -2.60
C ARG A 361 27.13 -1.99 -1.33
N LEU A 362 26.52 -1.61 -0.21
CA LEU A 362 27.19 -1.52 1.10
C LEU A 362 27.69 -2.89 1.59
N VAL A 363 26.77 -3.86 1.71
CA VAL A 363 27.10 -5.17 2.33
C VAL A 363 27.83 -6.11 1.36
N GLY A 364 27.83 -5.80 0.08
CA GLY A 364 28.46 -6.59 -0.96
C GLY A 364 27.61 -7.77 -1.44
N ARG A 365 27.74 -8.07 -2.74
CA ARG A 365 26.92 -9.09 -3.43
C ARG A 365 27.22 -10.53 -3.02
N VAL A 366 28.47 -10.82 -2.63
CA VAL A 366 28.95 -12.20 -2.39
C VAL A 366 28.25 -12.84 -1.18
N GLY A 367 28.16 -12.13 -0.05
CA GLY A 367 27.49 -12.63 1.16
C GLY A 367 26.01 -12.89 0.91
N VAL A 368 25.34 -11.96 0.24
CA VAL A 368 23.92 -12.08 -0.13
C VAL A 368 23.67 -13.23 -1.11
N ALA A 369 24.51 -13.38 -2.14
CA ALA A 369 24.43 -14.47 -3.11
C ALA A 369 24.55 -15.85 -2.46
N LYS A 370 25.46 -15.99 -1.47
CA LYS A 370 25.63 -17.22 -0.70
C LYS A 370 24.39 -17.55 0.14
N ARG A 371 23.81 -16.54 0.80
CA ARG A 371 22.58 -16.69 1.61
C ARG A 371 21.37 -17.11 0.78
N LEU A 372 21.24 -16.56 -0.42
CA LEU A 372 20.15 -16.88 -1.34
C LEU A 372 20.38 -18.16 -2.15
N GLY A 373 21.62 -18.65 -2.20
CA GLY A 373 21.98 -19.80 -3.04
C GLY A 373 21.92 -19.51 -4.54
N GLN A 374 22.19 -18.26 -4.94
CA GLN A 374 22.19 -17.77 -6.31
C GLN A 374 23.45 -16.93 -6.57
N ALA A 375 24.41 -17.51 -7.30
CA ALA A 375 25.73 -16.90 -7.48
C ALA A 375 25.70 -15.63 -8.35
N ALA A 376 24.98 -15.65 -9.48
CA ALA A 376 24.70 -14.48 -10.29
C ALA A 376 23.44 -13.78 -9.76
N LEU A 377 23.66 -12.90 -8.78
CA LEU A 377 22.60 -12.18 -8.08
C LEU A 377 22.41 -10.81 -8.71
N PRO A 378 21.37 -10.49 -9.49
CA PRO A 378 21.11 -9.12 -9.92
C PRO A 378 20.72 -8.21 -8.75
N ASN A 379 21.06 -6.93 -8.82
CA ASN A 379 20.37 -5.89 -8.04
C ASN A 379 19.08 -5.49 -8.78
N THR A 380 18.26 -4.63 -8.17
CA THR A 380 16.95 -4.29 -8.78
C THR A 380 17.11 -3.46 -10.06
N ARG A 381 18.13 -2.60 -10.15
CA ARG A 381 18.42 -1.81 -11.35
C ARG A 381 18.82 -2.70 -12.53
N GLU A 382 19.74 -3.63 -12.31
CA GLU A 382 20.21 -4.61 -13.29
C GLU A 382 19.07 -5.53 -13.74
N PHE A 383 18.23 -5.97 -12.79
CA PHE A 383 17.02 -6.73 -13.08
C PHE A 383 16.11 -5.98 -14.08
N PHE A 384 15.80 -4.71 -13.83
CA PHE A 384 14.95 -3.93 -14.74
C PHE A 384 15.65 -3.65 -16.08
N ALA A 385 16.95 -3.37 -16.07
CA ALA A 385 17.73 -3.14 -17.27
C ALA A 385 17.75 -4.37 -18.19
N LEU A 386 17.96 -5.58 -17.65
CA LEU A 386 17.92 -6.82 -18.42
C LEU A 386 16.53 -7.10 -19.02
N LYS A 387 15.46 -6.66 -18.36
CA LYS A 387 14.08 -6.83 -18.84
C LYS A 387 13.68 -5.80 -19.90
N ASN A 388 14.48 -4.76 -20.12
CA ASN A 388 14.19 -3.73 -21.12
C ASN A 388 14.40 -4.28 -22.55
N PRO A 389 13.40 -4.24 -23.45
CA PRO A 389 13.55 -4.73 -24.81
C PRO A 389 14.72 -4.12 -25.59
N VAL A 390 15.10 -2.86 -25.30
CA VAL A 390 16.26 -2.22 -25.95
C VAL A 390 17.60 -2.88 -25.58
N ASN A 391 17.63 -3.61 -24.46
CA ASN A 391 18.80 -4.32 -23.94
C ASN A 391 18.77 -5.82 -24.26
N LYS A 392 18.04 -6.25 -25.30
CA LYS A 392 17.87 -7.67 -25.67
C LYS A 392 19.18 -8.45 -25.76
N ALA A 393 20.25 -7.84 -26.28
CA ALA A 393 21.56 -8.49 -26.36
C ALA A 393 22.15 -8.83 -24.97
N LEU A 394 21.97 -7.95 -23.97
CA LEU A 394 22.38 -8.21 -22.59
C LEU A 394 21.52 -9.32 -21.98
N LEU A 395 20.20 -9.31 -22.23
CA LEU A 395 19.31 -10.39 -21.79
C LEU A 395 19.74 -11.75 -22.35
N ASP A 396 20.00 -11.82 -23.66
CA ASP A 396 20.40 -13.07 -24.32
C ASP A 396 21.73 -13.59 -23.76
N ALA A 397 22.72 -12.69 -23.61
CA ALA A 397 24.00 -13.04 -23.01
C ALA A 397 23.87 -13.51 -21.55
N TYR A 398 22.99 -12.88 -20.77
CA TYR A 398 22.70 -13.29 -19.39
C TYR A 398 22.08 -14.69 -19.36
N LEU A 399 21.10 -14.97 -20.22
CA LEU A 399 20.38 -16.25 -20.22
C LEU A 399 21.23 -17.42 -20.73
N SER A 400 22.12 -17.18 -21.70
CA SER A 400 23.02 -18.21 -22.22
C SER A 400 24.29 -18.43 -21.38
N GLY A 401 24.58 -17.51 -20.44
CA GLY A 401 25.84 -17.50 -19.70
C GLY A 401 25.87 -18.43 -18.49
N ASN A 402 27.08 -18.90 -18.14
CA ASN A 402 27.38 -19.45 -16.82
C ASN A 402 27.44 -18.34 -15.75
N ASP A 403 27.66 -18.69 -14.48
CA ASP A 403 27.65 -17.72 -13.38
C ASP A 403 28.70 -16.61 -13.52
N ALA A 404 29.88 -16.90 -14.07
CA ALA A 404 30.91 -15.89 -14.29
C ALA A 404 30.51 -14.92 -15.41
N GLN A 405 29.98 -15.45 -16.51
CA GLN A 405 29.47 -14.66 -17.63
C GLN A 405 28.28 -13.80 -17.22
N LYS A 406 27.33 -14.37 -16.46
CA LYS A 406 26.18 -13.63 -15.91
C LYS A 406 26.62 -12.46 -15.04
N LYS A 407 27.61 -12.64 -14.16
CA LYS A 407 28.17 -11.54 -13.35
C LYS A 407 28.75 -10.42 -14.21
N ALA A 408 29.52 -10.76 -15.24
CA ALA A 408 30.05 -9.78 -16.19
C ALA A 408 28.94 -9.04 -16.95
N VAL A 409 27.85 -9.73 -17.30
CA VAL A 409 26.68 -9.10 -17.93
C VAL A 409 25.95 -8.17 -16.96
N LEU A 410 25.85 -8.52 -15.67
CA LEU A 410 25.25 -7.65 -14.65
C LEU A 410 26.03 -6.34 -14.49
N GLU A 411 27.37 -6.38 -14.56
CA GLU A 411 28.20 -5.17 -14.55
C GLU A 411 27.88 -4.24 -15.74
N GLN A 412 27.65 -4.81 -16.92
CA GLN A 412 27.23 -4.04 -18.10
C GLN A 412 25.80 -3.51 -17.95
N ALA A 413 24.89 -4.34 -17.42
CA ALA A 413 23.49 -3.96 -17.19
C ALA A 413 23.33 -2.82 -16.18
N ALA A 414 24.28 -2.64 -15.25
CA ALA A 414 24.26 -1.55 -14.28
C ALA A 414 24.26 -0.15 -14.94
N ALA A 415 24.90 -0.01 -16.10
CA ALA A 415 24.95 1.24 -16.87
C ALA A 415 23.88 1.32 -17.98
N ALA A 416 23.17 0.24 -18.25
CA ALA A 416 22.24 0.16 -19.36
C ALA A 416 20.95 0.97 -19.11
N PRO A 417 20.26 1.41 -20.18
CA PRO A 417 18.99 2.15 -20.06
C PRO A 417 17.92 1.36 -19.33
N LEU A 418 17.23 2.00 -18.38
CA LEU A 418 16.07 1.43 -17.70
C LEU A 418 14.80 1.55 -18.56
N PRO A 419 13.85 0.61 -18.46
CA PRO A 419 12.58 0.69 -19.17
C PRO A 419 11.63 1.69 -18.50
N SER A 420 10.55 2.04 -19.19
CA SER A 420 9.39 2.69 -18.56
C SER A 420 8.71 1.73 -17.57
N VAL A 421 8.16 2.27 -16.48
CA VAL A 421 7.35 1.51 -15.52
C VAL A 421 6.14 0.82 -16.17
N SER A 422 5.64 1.36 -17.28
CA SER A 422 4.51 0.80 -18.03
C SER A 422 4.79 -0.58 -18.61
N LEU A 423 6.06 -0.98 -18.76
CA LEU A 423 6.44 -2.33 -19.18
C LEU A 423 5.94 -3.41 -18.21
N PHE A 424 5.77 -3.05 -16.94
CA PHE A 424 5.31 -3.94 -15.86
C PHE A 424 3.86 -3.67 -15.46
N ALA A 425 3.10 -2.92 -16.27
CA ALA A 425 1.71 -2.60 -15.96
C ALA A 425 0.82 -3.85 -16.00
N ALA A 426 -0.25 -3.83 -15.19
CA ALA A 426 -1.27 -4.89 -15.16
C ALA A 426 -0.71 -6.32 -15.00
N ASP A 427 0.32 -6.49 -14.16
CA ASP A 427 0.98 -7.77 -13.89
C ASP A 427 1.57 -8.44 -15.15
N ALA A 428 1.99 -7.63 -16.14
CA ALA A 428 2.64 -8.11 -17.34
C ALA A 428 3.89 -8.94 -17.01
N ILE A 429 3.97 -10.13 -17.62
CA ILE A 429 5.08 -11.06 -17.43
C ILE A 429 6.18 -10.70 -18.43
N THR A 430 7.30 -10.21 -17.92
CA THR A 430 8.43 -9.77 -18.75
C THR A 430 9.68 -10.56 -18.36
N SER A 431 10.19 -11.38 -19.28
CA SER A 431 11.43 -12.18 -19.10
C SER A 431 11.50 -12.87 -17.72
N PRO A 432 10.56 -13.76 -17.36
CA PRO A 432 10.45 -14.37 -16.02
C PRO A 432 11.67 -15.20 -15.62
N GLN A 433 12.58 -15.50 -16.55
CA GLN A 433 13.85 -16.16 -16.30
C GLN A 433 14.87 -15.25 -15.60
N VAL A 434 14.66 -13.92 -15.59
CA VAL A 434 15.46 -12.96 -14.85
C VAL A 434 14.72 -12.62 -13.55
N GLU A 435 15.09 -13.31 -12.48
CA GLU A 435 14.47 -13.20 -11.16
C GLU A 435 15.43 -13.69 -10.06
N TRP A 436 14.97 -13.64 -8.80
CA TRP A 436 15.63 -14.27 -7.66
C TRP A 436 14.96 -15.59 -7.32
N PHE A 437 15.67 -16.71 -7.54
CA PHE A 437 15.12 -18.05 -7.39
C PHE A 437 15.53 -18.68 -6.07
N VAL A 438 14.61 -18.70 -5.10
CA VAL A 438 14.91 -19.04 -3.69
C VAL A 438 13.85 -20.02 -3.15
N PRO A 439 14.25 -21.11 -2.47
CA PRO A 439 13.30 -21.98 -1.77
C PRO A 439 12.63 -21.26 -0.59
N VAL A 440 11.38 -21.62 -0.30
CA VAL A 440 10.64 -21.08 0.85
C VAL A 440 11.28 -21.46 2.20
N THR A 441 12.00 -22.60 2.26
CA THR A 441 12.80 -23.00 3.43
C THR A 441 13.93 -22.01 3.70
N THR A 442 14.65 -21.58 2.67
CA THR A 442 15.67 -20.54 2.78
C THR A 442 15.06 -19.21 3.23
N LEU A 443 13.91 -18.81 2.68
CA LEU A 443 13.23 -17.57 3.11
C LEU A 443 12.84 -17.59 4.58
N CYS A 444 12.32 -18.72 5.09
CA CYS A 444 12.03 -18.84 6.52
C CYS A 444 13.30 -18.85 7.39
N GLY A 445 14.40 -19.45 6.91
CA GLY A 445 15.70 -19.37 7.59
C GLY A 445 16.19 -17.93 7.71
N LEU A 446 16.14 -17.17 6.62
CA LEU A 446 16.53 -15.75 6.59
C LEU A 446 15.61 -14.89 7.47
N MET A 447 14.29 -15.11 7.40
CA MET A 447 13.32 -14.43 8.25
C MET A 447 13.64 -14.66 9.74
N ASN A 448 13.96 -15.89 10.13
CA ASN A 448 14.32 -16.23 11.51
C ASN A 448 15.55 -15.46 12.03
N GLU A 449 16.51 -15.10 11.16
CA GLU A 449 17.64 -14.28 11.55
C GLU A 449 17.25 -12.83 11.88
N VAL A 450 16.22 -12.29 11.21
CA VAL A 450 15.93 -10.85 11.18
C VAL A 450 14.62 -10.45 11.86
N ALA A 451 13.67 -11.36 12.08
CA ALA A 451 12.31 -11.08 12.58
C ALA A 451 12.26 -10.38 13.95
N ALA A 452 13.30 -10.54 14.78
CA ALA A 452 13.36 -9.84 16.06
C ALA A 452 13.54 -8.32 15.93
N LEU A 453 13.95 -7.81 14.75
CA LEU A 453 14.18 -6.39 14.53
C LEU A 453 12.84 -5.63 14.41
N PRO A 454 12.64 -4.52 15.14
CA PRO A 454 11.40 -3.74 15.06
C PRO A 454 11.04 -3.27 13.64
N LEU A 455 12.03 -3.01 12.78
CA LEU A 455 11.80 -2.60 11.40
C LEU A 455 11.10 -3.68 10.54
N MET A 456 11.20 -4.96 10.93
CA MET A 456 10.51 -6.06 10.26
C MET A 456 9.01 -6.09 10.59
N GLN A 457 8.59 -5.37 11.63
CA GLN A 457 7.23 -5.35 12.18
C GLN A 457 6.43 -4.12 11.76
N VAL A 458 7.01 -3.24 10.92
CA VAL A 458 6.36 -2.02 10.43
C VAL A 458 5.18 -2.36 9.51
N GLU A 459 5.32 -3.39 8.69
CA GLU A 459 4.27 -3.91 7.81
C GLU A 459 3.98 -5.36 8.19
N ALA A 460 2.70 -5.73 8.26
CA ALA A 460 2.27 -7.07 8.65
C ALA A 460 1.85 -7.95 7.46
N GLY A 461 1.83 -7.39 6.25
CA GLY A 461 1.28 -8.08 5.08
C GLY A 461 -0.19 -8.42 5.29
N VAL A 462 -0.55 -9.69 5.06
CA VAL A 462 -1.92 -10.19 5.23
C VAL A 462 -2.21 -10.75 6.62
N ALA A 463 -1.20 -10.81 7.51
CA ALA A 463 -1.41 -11.25 8.88
C ALA A 463 -2.23 -10.23 9.66
N ASP A 464 -3.08 -10.70 10.57
CA ASP A 464 -3.75 -9.84 11.54
C ASP A 464 -2.88 -9.73 12.81
N PRO A 465 -2.26 -8.57 13.10
CA PRO A 465 -1.39 -8.43 14.26
C PRO A 465 -2.11 -8.65 15.59
N SER A 466 -3.44 -8.52 15.65
CA SER A 466 -4.19 -8.76 16.89
C SER A 466 -4.22 -10.23 17.32
N LEU A 467 -3.94 -11.15 16.38
CA LEU A 467 -3.91 -12.59 16.66
C LEU A 467 -2.56 -13.07 17.23
N PHE A 468 -1.52 -12.24 17.16
CA PHE A 468 -0.15 -12.62 17.50
C PHE A 468 0.48 -11.60 18.46
N LYS A 469 1.53 -12.00 19.17
CA LYS A 469 2.34 -11.06 19.99
C LYS A 469 3.20 -10.15 19.13
N THR A 470 3.77 -10.72 18.06
CA THR A 470 4.57 -10.01 17.08
C THR A 470 4.32 -10.59 15.70
N VAL A 471 4.43 -9.74 14.68
CA VAL A 471 4.35 -10.11 13.27
C VAL A 471 5.50 -9.44 12.54
N SER A 472 6.33 -10.21 11.87
CA SER A 472 7.38 -9.74 10.96
C SER A 472 7.11 -10.23 9.56
N TYR A 473 7.23 -9.36 8.56
CA TYR A 473 6.79 -9.70 7.21
C TYR A 473 7.71 -9.13 6.12
N LYS A 474 7.85 -9.91 5.05
CA LYS A 474 8.32 -9.42 3.75
C LYS A 474 7.66 -10.24 2.64
N GLY A 475 7.02 -9.54 1.70
CA GLY A 475 6.54 -10.13 0.46
C GLY A 475 7.39 -9.77 -0.75
N GLY A 476 7.04 -10.36 -1.90
CA GLY A 476 7.57 -10.01 -3.20
C GLY A 476 6.56 -10.30 -4.30
N SER A 477 6.52 -9.46 -5.32
CA SER A 477 5.64 -9.63 -6.47
C SER A 477 6.28 -9.14 -7.75
N GLU A 478 5.89 -9.76 -8.85
CA GLU A 478 6.12 -9.34 -10.23
C GLU A 478 5.04 -9.98 -11.13
N GLY A 479 5.01 -9.69 -12.42
CA GLY A 479 4.14 -10.40 -13.35
C GLY A 479 4.35 -11.92 -13.25
N GLY A 480 3.31 -12.65 -12.87
CA GLY A 480 3.38 -14.11 -12.70
C GLY A 480 4.18 -14.57 -11.48
N VAL A 481 4.54 -13.69 -10.55
CA VAL A 481 5.32 -14.01 -9.34
C VAL A 481 4.65 -13.43 -8.10
N LEU A 482 4.44 -14.26 -7.07
CA LEU A 482 3.98 -13.80 -5.76
C LEU A 482 4.64 -14.60 -4.65
N ASN A 483 5.22 -13.92 -3.66
CA ASN A 483 5.73 -14.49 -2.42
C ASN A 483 5.18 -13.72 -1.22
N LEU A 484 4.79 -14.46 -0.18
CA LEU A 484 4.52 -13.93 1.16
C LEU A 484 5.35 -14.72 2.17
N THR A 485 6.14 -14.02 2.98
CA THR A 485 6.93 -14.61 4.07
C THR A 485 6.68 -13.86 5.36
N THR A 486 6.20 -14.57 6.39
CA THR A 486 5.79 -14.00 7.68
C THR A 486 6.36 -14.85 8.80
N GLN A 487 6.91 -14.21 9.82
CA GLN A 487 7.19 -14.87 11.10
C GLN A 487 6.35 -14.22 12.20
N VAL A 488 5.70 -15.05 12.98
CA VAL A 488 4.84 -14.65 14.09
C VAL A 488 5.32 -15.26 15.39
N THR A 489 5.16 -14.51 16.48
CA THR A 489 5.14 -15.10 17.82
C THR A 489 3.69 -15.22 18.26
N THR A 490 3.23 -16.44 18.48
CA THR A 490 1.85 -16.74 18.89
C THR A 490 1.60 -16.33 20.35
N GLN A 491 0.33 -16.31 20.77
CA GLN A 491 -0.02 -15.92 22.13
C GLN A 491 0.55 -16.89 23.19
N ASP A 492 0.69 -18.17 22.86
CA ASP A 492 1.35 -19.18 23.69
C ASP A 492 2.89 -19.18 23.59
N GLY A 493 3.48 -18.27 22.81
CA GLY A 493 4.93 -18.06 22.74
C GLY A 493 5.68 -18.93 21.73
N ARG A 494 4.99 -19.73 20.90
CA ARG A 494 5.60 -20.41 19.76
C ARG A 494 6.07 -19.39 18.73
N THR A 495 7.19 -19.70 18.07
CA THR A 495 7.68 -18.93 16.93
C THR A 495 7.36 -19.71 15.66
N VAL A 496 6.56 -19.14 14.78
CA VAL A 496 6.13 -19.80 13.53
C VAL A 496 6.51 -18.92 12.34
N CYS A 497 7.27 -19.47 11.40
CA CYS A 497 7.46 -18.88 10.09
C CYS A 497 6.58 -19.59 9.05
N VAL A 498 5.90 -18.81 8.23
CA VAL A 498 5.15 -19.27 7.06
C VAL A 498 5.73 -18.56 5.84
N SER A 499 6.16 -19.33 4.84
CA SER A 499 6.55 -18.78 3.53
C SER A 499 5.82 -19.52 2.43
N ALA A 500 5.28 -18.78 1.47
CA ALA A 500 4.62 -19.33 0.31
C ALA A 500 5.01 -18.54 -0.95
N THR A 501 5.27 -19.24 -2.05
CA THR A 501 5.58 -18.68 -3.36
C THR A 501 4.69 -19.29 -4.43
N SER A 502 4.18 -18.48 -5.36
CA SER A 502 3.53 -18.92 -6.60
C SER A 502 4.24 -18.32 -7.81
N ASN A 503 4.48 -19.15 -8.83
CA ASN A 503 4.93 -18.70 -10.15
C ASN A 503 4.03 -19.25 -11.25
N ASP A 504 3.61 -18.41 -12.19
CA ASP A 504 2.81 -18.81 -13.35
C ASP A 504 3.24 -18.03 -14.60
N SER A 505 3.00 -18.64 -15.76
CA SER A 505 3.07 -18.01 -17.08
C SER A 505 1.93 -17.00 -17.34
N LYS A 506 1.03 -16.83 -16.35
CA LYS A 506 -0.10 -15.90 -16.35
C LYS A 506 -0.11 -15.10 -15.05
N SER A 507 -0.91 -14.04 -15.00
CA SER A 507 -1.14 -13.28 -13.77
C SER A 507 -1.63 -14.18 -12.64
N ILE A 508 -1.04 -14.07 -11.46
CA ILE A 508 -1.48 -14.78 -10.26
C ILE A 508 -2.78 -14.17 -9.74
N ASP A 509 -3.76 -15.01 -9.37
CA ASP A 509 -4.89 -14.56 -8.56
C ASP A 509 -4.41 -14.26 -7.13
N GLN A 510 -4.01 -13.01 -6.92
CA GLN A 510 -3.46 -12.55 -5.64
C GLN A 510 -4.46 -12.70 -4.50
N THR A 511 -5.77 -12.60 -4.78
CA THR A 511 -6.82 -12.71 -3.75
C THR A 511 -6.93 -14.17 -3.29
N ALA A 512 -6.98 -15.12 -4.22
CA ALA A 512 -7.01 -16.54 -3.88
C ALA A 512 -5.74 -16.99 -3.14
N PHE A 513 -4.58 -16.52 -3.58
CA PHE A 513 -3.30 -16.81 -2.92
C PHE A 513 -3.25 -16.22 -1.49
N ALA A 514 -3.57 -14.94 -1.32
CA ALA A 514 -3.60 -14.26 -0.02
C ALA A 514 -4.64 -14.90 0.93
N GLY A 515 -5.80 -15.31 0.41
CA GLY A 515 -6.81 -16.02 1.18
C GLY A 515 -6.32 -17.39 1.68
N SER A 516 -5.61 -18.14 0.84
CA SER A 516 -5.00 -19.41 1.22
C SER A 516 -3.89 -19.22 2.26
N TYR A 517 -3.06 -18.20 2.08
CA TYR A 517 -2.01 -17.83 3.04
C TYR A 517 -2.58 -17.41 4.41
N SER A 518 -3.64 -16.62 4.40
CA SER A 518 -4.33 -16.19 5.63
C SER A 518 -4.90 -17.38 6.41
N LYS A 519 -5.41 -18.41 5.73
CA LYS A 519 -5.87 -19.66 6.39
C LYS A 519 -4.73 -20.40 7.08
N VAL A 520 -3.53 -20.42 6.49
CA VAL A 520 -2.34 -21.01 7.13
C VAL A 520 -1.96 -20.21 8.38
N LEU A 521 -1.94 -18.88 8.32
CA LEU A 521 -1.69 -18.03 9.49
C LEU A 521 -2.74 -18.27 10.59
N GLN A 522 -4.02 -18.38 10.24
CA GLN A 522 -5.09 -18.69 11.20
C GLN A 522 -4.93 -20.09 11.83
N ALA A 523 -4.44 -21.08 11.07
CA ALA A 523 -4.19 -22.41 11.58
C ALA A 523 -3.10 -22.45 12.65
N VAL A 524 -2.12 -21.53 12.58
CA VAL A 524 -0.95 -21.53 13.48
C VAL A 524 -1.06 -20.57 14.67
N ARG A 525 -2.07 -19.68 14.69
CA ARG A 525 -2.27 -18.62 15.71
C ARG A 525 -2.22 -19.09 17.17
#